data_AF-A0AA95HT26-F1
#
_entry.id   AF-A0AA95HT26-F1
#
_cell.length_a   1.000
_cell.length_b   1.000
_cell.length_c   1.000
_cell.angle_alpha   90.00
_cell.angle_beta   90.00
_cell.angle_gamma   90.00
#
_symmetry.space_group_name_H-M   'P 1'
#
loop_
_entity.id
_entity.type
_entity.pdbx_description
1 polymer ?
#
loop_
_entity_poly.entity_id
_entity_poly.type
_entity_poly.pdbx_seq_one_letter_code
_entity_poly.pdbx_strand_id
1 'polypeptide(L)'
;MMKILFIYRHPSMGFSIGKVFRPIEEEMKKYAEVDSIYMPTSQYSLNSIWQNIKTTRKAINSKKYDIVHITGTEHYLIPFLLGEKVVVTVHDLGHYFDIHGLKKYFFG
;
A
#
# COMPACT_ATOMS: atom_id res chain seq x y z
N MET A 1 -21.25 8.68 -2.27
CA MET A 1 -20.23 8.20 -3.22
C MET A 1 -19.27 7.30 -2.45
N MET A 2 -18.79 6.23 -3.07
CA MET A 2 -17.80 5.33 -2.43
C MET A 2 -16.49 6.09 -2.20
N LYS A 3 -15.85 5.88 -1.05
CA LYS A 3 -14.58 6.52 -0.66
C LYS A 3 -13.43 5.53 -0.70
N ILE A 4 -12.38 5.85 -1.44
CA ILE A 4 -11.21 4.99 -1.61
C ILE A 4 -9.95 5.72 -1.17
N LEU A 5 -9.13 5.06 -0.35
CA LEU A 5 -7.80 5.51 0.00
C LEU A 5 -6.75 4.70 -0.75
N PHE A 6 -5.98 5.34 -1.63
CA PHE A 6 -4.80 4.76 -2.26
C PHE A 6 -3.57 4.95 -1.37
N ILE A 7 -2.89 3.84 -1.07
CA ILE A 7 -1.63 3.82 -0.33
C ILE A 7 -0.51 3.55 -1.34
N TYR A 8 0.37 4.55 -1.47
CA TYR A 8 1.59 4.47 -2.25
C TYR A 8 2.81 4.33 -1.35
N ARG A 9 3.82 3.64 -1.86
CA ARG A 9 5.16 3.59 -1.26
C ARG A 9 5.81 4.97 -1.18
N HIS A 10 6.89 5.07 -0.41
CA HIS A 10 7.69 6.29 -0.35
C HIS A 10 8.21 6.68 -1.75
N PRO A 11 8.12 7.95 -2.19
CA PRO A 11 8.44 8.36 -3.56
C PRO A 11 9.88 8.05 -4.00
N SER A 12 10.83 8.03 -3.06
CA SER A 12 12.24 7.74 -3.36
C SER A 12 12.53 6.27 -3.66
N MET A 13 11.59 5.37 -3.37
CA MET A 13 11.77 3.92 -3.58
C MET A 13 11.72 3.52 -5.05
N GLY A 14 11.63 4.49 -5.97
CA GLY A 14 12.06 4.34 -7.36
C GLY A 14 11.52 3.11 -8.06
N PHE A 15 10.25 3.14 -8.48
CA PHE A 15 9.69 2.13 -9.38
C PHE A 15 8.48 2.69 -10.13
N SER A 16 8.27 2.15 -11.32
CA SER A 16 7.23 2.51 -12.29
C SER A 16 5.78 2.43 -11.76
N ILE A 17 5.52 1.75 -10.62
CA ILE A 17 4.15 1.51 -10.16
C ILE A 17 3.37 2.80 -9.89
N GLY A 18 4.00 3.84 -9.31
CA GLY A 18 3.34 5.11 -9.07
C GLY A 18 2.96 5.81 -10.39
N LYS A 19 3.75 5.62 -11.45
CA LYS A 19 3.44 6.12 -12.80
C LYS A 19 2.33 5.31 -13.46
N VAL A 20 2.22 4.01 -13.18
CA VAL A 20 1.16 3.14 -13.72
C VAL A 20 -0.18 3.35 -12.99
N PHE A 21 -0.14 3.55 -11.67
CA PHE A 21 -1.34 3.72 -10.85
C PHE A 21 -1.90 5.13 -10.87
N ARG A 22 -1.12 6.15 -11.19
CA ARG A 22 -1.62 7.53 -11.27
C ARG A 22 -2.76 7.70 -12.29
N PRO A 23 -2.65 7.20 -13.54
CA PRO A 23 -3.79 7.20 -14.47
C PRO A 23 -5.01 6.45 -13.94
N ILE A 24 -4.80 5.34 -13.22
CA ILE A 24 -5.89 4.55 -12.60
C ILE A 24 -6.57 5.38 -11.52
N GLU A 25 -5.83 6.04 -10.64
CA GLU A 25 -6.37 6.92 -9.61
C GLU A 25 -7.16 8.09 -10.22
N GLU A 26 -6.63 8.72 -11.27
CA GLU A 26 -7.30 9.80 -11.99
C GLU A 26 -8.60 9.36 -12.64
N GLU A 27 -8.63 8.17 -13.25
CA GLU A 27 -9.85 7.60 -13.81
C GLU A 27 -10.86 7.25 -12.71
N MET A 28 -10.40 6.69 -11.59
CA MET A 28 -11.25 6.32 -10.46
C MET A 28 -11.93 7.52 -9.80
N LYS A 29 -11.33 8.71 -9.83
CA LYS A 29 -11.95 9.96 -9.35
C LYS A 29 -13.26 10.31 -10.05
N LYS A 30 -13.50 9.78 -11.26
CA LYS A 30 -14.78 9.95 -11.97
C LYS A 30 -15.92 9.12 -11.37
N TYR A 31 -15.58 8.05 -10.64
CA TYR A 31 -16.55 7.06 -10.13
C TYR A 31 -16.63 7.04 -8.59
N ALA A 32 -15.60 7.52 -7.91
CA ALA A 32 -15.46 7.48 -6.45
C ALA A 32 -14.76 8.72 -5.90
N GLU A 33 -14.91 8.96 -4.61
CA GLU A 33 -14.13 9.95 -3.88
C GLU A 33 -12.79 9.31 -3.52
N VAL A 34 -11.72 9.78 -4.16
CA VAL A 34 -10.40 9.13 -4.08
C VAL A 34 -9.41 10.06 -3.40
N ASP A 35 -8.81 9.58 -2.32
CA ASP A 35 -7.63 10.18 -1.68
C ASP A 35 -6.41 9.29 -1.85
N SER A 36 -5.23 9.89 -1.75
CA SER A 36 -3.96 9.18 -1.86
C SER A 36 -2.98 9.62 -0.78
N ILE A 37 -2.26 8.69 -0.19
CA ILE A 37 -1.12 8.98 0.69
C ILE A 37 0.13 8.25 0.22
N TYR A 38 1.28 8.85 0.51
CA TYR A 38 2.59 8.24 0.33
C TYR A 38 3.18 7.86 1.68
N MET A 39 3.78 6.68 1.78
CA MET A 39 4.47 6.28 3.00
C MET A 39 5.65 7.23 3.28
N PRO A 40 5.81 7.71 4.54
CA PRO A 40 6.81 8.70 4.89
C PRO A 40 8.24 8.15 4.95
N THR A 41 8.40 6.82 5.00
CA THR A 41 9.73 6.19 5.07
C THR A 41 9.85 5.07 4.04
N SER A 42 11.05 4.97 3.47
CA SER A 42 11.45 3.92 2.51
C SER A 42 12.19 2.77 3.19
N GLN A 43 12.71 3.00 4.39
CA GLN A 43 13.48 2.02 5.15
C GLN A 43 12.56 1.00 5.81
N TYR A 44 13.03 -0.24 5.92
CA TYR A 44 12.34 -1.33 6.62
C TYR A 44 12.85 -1.51 8.06
N SER A 45 13.36 -0.44 8.68
CA SER A 45 13.68 -0.48 10.11
C SER A 45 12.38 -0.55 10.93
N LEU A 46 12.42 -1.12 12.15
CA LEU A 46 11.23 -1.20 13.02
C LEU A 46 10.57 0.17 13.25
N ASN A 47 11.39 1.22 13.43
CA ASN A 47 10.90 2.58 13.61
C ASN A 47 10.20 3.11 12.36
N SER A 48 10.77 2.83 11.19
CA SER A 48 10.21 3.22 9.89
C SER A 48 8.88 2.51 9.61
N ILE A 49 8.81 1.20 9.89
CA ILE A 49 7.58 0.40 9.79
C ILE A 49 6.50 0.99 10.70
N TRP A 50 6.83 1.30 11.95
CA TRP A 50 5.88 1.89 12.89
C TRP A 50 5.40 3.28 12.44
N GLN A 51 6.29 4.10 11.85
CA GLN A 51 5.92 5.39 11.29
C GLN A 51 4.95 5.26 10.10
N ASN A 52 5.15 4.27 9.24
CA ASN A 52 4.26 3.97 8.12
C ASN A 52 2.89 3.47 8.61
N ILE A 53 2.86 2.60 9.62
CA ILE A 53 1.62 2.14 10.28
C ILE A 53 0.87 3.33 10.90
N LYS A 54 1.56 4.16 11.68
CA LYS A 54 0.95 5.34 12.33
C LYS A 54 0.36 6.30 11.32
N THR A 55 1.06 6.55 10.21
CA THR A 55 0.60 7.44 9.13
C THR A 55 -0.65 6.88 8.47
N THR A 56 -0.63 5.60 8.15
CA THR A 56 -1.77 4.90 7.53
C THR A 56 -3.01 4.92 8.43
N ARG A 57 -2.85 4.55 9.70
CA ARG A 57 -3.94 4.58 10.69
C ARG A 57 -4.47 5.99 10.91
N LYS A 58 -3.59 7.00 10.96
CA LYS A 58 -4.02 8.40 11.07
C LYS A 58 -4.88 8.81 9.87
N ALA A 59 -4.48 8.47 8.65
CA ALA A 59 -5.25 8.78 7.44
C ALA A 59 -6.64 8.12 7.48
N ILE A 60 -6.70 6.83 7.78
CA ILE A 60 -7.96 6.07 7.88
C ILE A 60 -8.86 6.60 9.00
N ASN A 61 -8.29 6.96 10.15
CA ASN A 61 -9.09 7.51 11.25
C ASN A 61 -9.55 8.95 11.00
N SER A 62 -8.82 9.72 10.19
CA SER A 62 -9.18 11.10 9.86
C SER A 62 -10.39 11.20 8.93
N LYS A 63 -10.64 10.16 8.14
CA LYS A 63 -11.74 10.09 7.18
C LYS A 63 -12.15 8.64 7.01
N LYS A 64 -13.44 8.33 7.22
CA LYS A 64 -13.95 6.98 6.99
C LYS A 64 -13.92 6.65 5.50
N TYR A 65 -13.11 5.67 5.12
CA TYR A 65 -13.02 5.12 3.76
C TYR A 65 -13.80 3.81 3.68
N ASP A 66 -14.38 3.53 2.52
CA ASP A 66 -15.05 2.26 2.25
C ASP A 66 -14.05 1.19 1.80
N ILE A 67 -12.97 1.60 1.13
CA ILE A 67 -11.90 0.73 0.62
C ILE A 67 -10.54 1.38 0.87
N VAL A 68 -9.58 0.58 1.33
CA VAL A 68 -8.16 0.93 1.40
C VAL A 68 -7.40 0.10 0.37
N HIS A 69 -6.81 0.76 -0.63
CA HIS A 69 -6.07 0.11 -1.71
C HIS A 69 -4.57 0.29 -1.54
N ILE A 70 -3.86 -0.80 -1.26
CA ILE A 70 -2.40 -0.84 -1.26
C ILE A 70 -1.91 -1.12 -2.69
N THR A 71 -1.26 -0.14 -3.30
CA THR A 71 -0.84 -0.18 -4.72
C THR A 71 0.47 -0.94 -4.96
N GLY A 72 1.13 -1.39 -3.89
CA GLY A 72 2.54 -1.72 -3.91
C GLY A 72 2.99 -2.74 -2.87
N THR A 73 4.29 -2.70 -2.57
CA THR A 73 5.00 -3.64 -1.67
C THR A 73 4.62 -3.47 -0.20
N GLU A 74 3.71 -2.57 0.11
CA GLU A 74 3.34 -2.16 1.47
C GLU A 74 2.32 -3.12 2.10
N HIS A 75 2.24 -4.35 1.60
CA HIS A 75 1.37 -5.42 2.12
C HIS A 75 1.66 -5.76 3.59
N TYR A 76 2.86 -5.42 4.11
CA TYR A 76 3.16 -5.52 5.55
C TYR A 76 2.23 -4.67 6.44
N LEU A 77 1.48 -3.72 5.87
CA LEU A 77 0.47 -2.93 6.58
C LEU A 77 -0.82 -3.72 6.87
N ILE A 78 -1.12 -4.78 6.12
CA ILE A 78 -2.40 -5.52 6.19
C ILE A 78 -2.78 -5.96 7.61
N PRO A 79 -1.87 -6.56 8.43
CA PRO A 79 -2.22 -6.95 9.79
C PRO A 79 -2.67 -5.77 10.67
N PHE A 80 -2.21 -4.56 10.33
CA PHE A 80 -2.57 -3.33 11.00
C PHE A 80 -3.77 -2.64 10.36
N LEU A 81 -4.51 -3.28 9.46
CA LEU A 81 -5.73 -2.76 8.83
C LEU A 81 -6.98 -3.60 9.17
N LEU A 82 -6.92 -4.41 10.22
CA LEU A 82 -8.06 -5.17 10.71
C LEU A 82 -9.28 -4.26 10.92
N GLY A 83 -10.41 -4.64 10.30
CA GLY A 83 -11.68 -3.91 10.31
C GLY A 83 -11.95 -3.11 9.03
N GLU A 84 -10.93 -2.85 8.21
CA GLU A 84 -11.07 -2.14 6.94
C GLU A 84 -11.25 -3.11 5.77
N LYS A 85 -11.94 -2.69 4.70
CA LYS A 85 -11.94 -3.44 3.44
C LYS A 85 -10.67 -3.10 2.67
N VAL A 86 -9.76 -4.05 2.55
CA VAL A 86 -8.44 -3.84 1.95
C VAL A 86 -8.33 -4.53 0.59
N VAL A 87 -7.88 -3.79 -0.43
CA VAL A 87 -7.49 -4.31 -1.74
C VAL A 87 -5.98 -4.15 -1.88
N VAL A 88 -5.28 -5.15 -2.41
CA VAL A 88 -3.83 -5.12 -2.57
C VAL A 88 -3.49 -5.47 -4.01
N THR A 89 -2.72 -4.60 -4.67
CA THR A 89 -2.12 -4.93 -5.96
C THR A 89 -0.71 -5.45 -5.75
N VAL A 90 -0.53 -6.72 -6.07
CA VAL A 90 0.78 -7.35 -6.18
C VAL A 90 1.30 -7.12 -7.60
N HIS A 91 2.45 -6.46 -7.72
CA HIS A 91 3.03 -6.05 -9.01
C HIS A 91 4.19 -6.94 -9.43
N ASP A 92 4.98 -7.46 -8.48
CA ASP A 92 6.04 -8.42 -8.75
C ASP A 92 5.93 -9.61 -7.81
N LEU A 93 5.67 -10.79 -8.38
CA LEU A 93 5.90 -12.07 -7.72
C LEU A 93 7.29 -12.63 -8.05
N GLY A 94 8.08 -11.96 -8.88
CA GLY A 94 9.36 -12.46 -9.40
C GLY A 94 10.34 -12.90 -8.29
N HIS A 95 10.48 -12.09 -7.23
CA HIS A 95 11.34 -12.44 -6.10
C HIS A 95 10.87 -13.73 -5.39
N TYR A 96 9.55 -13.97 -5.30
CA TYR A 96 9.01 -15.21 -4.74
C TYR A 96 9.41 -16.47 -5.53
N PHE A 97 9.53 -16.33 -6.85
CA PHE A 97 9.95 -17.44 -7.72
C PHE A 97 11.46 -17.66 -7.73
N ASP A 98 12.26 -16.63 -7.42
CA ASP A 98 13.73 -16.73 -7.31
C ASP A 98 14.19 -17.32 -5.96
N ILE A 99 13.36 -17.27 -4.91
CA ILE A 99 13.70 -17.82 -3.60
C ILE A 99 13.47 -19.35 -3.58
N HIS A 100 14.55 -20.10 -3.37
CA HIS A 100 14.54 -21.56 -3.25
C HIS A 100 14.76 -22.03 -1.80
N GLY A 101 14.19 -23.19 -1.43
CA GLY A 101 14.41 -23.84 -0.14
C GLY A 101 13.62 -23.25 1.05
N LEU A 102 14.07 -23.48 2.28
CA LEU A 102 13.42 -23.02 3.53
C LEU A 102 13.17 -21.51 3.58
N LYS A 103 13.96 -20.70 2.85
CA LYS A 103 13.75 -19.26 2.72
C LYS A 103 12.39 -18.92 2.09
N LYS A 104 11.83 -19.78 1.24
CA LYS A 104 10.50 -19.59 0.63
C LYS A 104 9.36 -19.69 1.63
N TYR A 105 9.55 -20.43 2.73
CA TYR A 105 8.51 -20.63 3.74
C TYR A 105 8.42 -19.47 4.74
N PHE A 106 9.52 -18.71 4.91
CA PHE A 106 9.61 -17.58 5.84
C PHE A 106 9.63 -16.20 5.16
N PHE A 107 10.12 -16.12 3.92
CA PHE A 107 10.30 -14.88 3.16
C PHE A 107 9.58 -14.88 1.81
N GLY A 108 8.84 -15.96 1.50
CA GLY A 108 7.91 -15.97 0.40
C GLY A 108 6.55 -15.39 0.81
#